data_AF-A0A7C6WNP9-F1
#
_entry.id   AF-A0A7C6WNP9-F1
#
_cell.length_a   1.000
_cell.length_b   1.000
_cell.length_c   1.000
_cell.angle_alpha   90.00
_cell.angle_beta   90.00
_cell.angle_gamma   90.00
#
_symmetry.space_group_name_H-M   'P 1'
#
loop_
_entity.id
_entity.type
_entity.pdbx_description
1 polymer ?
#
loop_
_entity_poly.entity_id
_entity_poly.type
_entity_poly.pdbx_seq_one_letter_code
_entity_poly.pdbx_strand_id
1 'polypeptide(L)'
;ILITVEGDLSESDTAKGTYTIENFDTRVFTVNISNRVGNSVDVKIFDRFGLIYEGSYIPTILINNNGNLYMEEPRITFTNSGGDTFYEDYKISYSHIVSTALRDNVYMRGNWVFLLYATLVISILIIDINWPLFLFNMRYGHAVKKAEPSDRYLAAQKISRIIYPIVAIIFLIASLS
;
A
#
# COMPACT_ATOMS: atom_id res chain seq x y z
N ILE A 1 14.38 5.89 -0.73
CA ILE A 1 13.95 7.21 -0.20
C ILE A 1 13.45 7.00 1.21
N LEU A 2 14.08 7.66 2.18
CA LEU A 2 13.59 7.78 3.54
C LEU A 2 12.84 9.10 3.67
N ILE A 3 11.61 9.07 4.19
CA ILE A 3 10.78 10.26 4.39
C ILE A 3 10.49 10.38 5.88
N THR A 4 10.88 11.50 6.47
CA THR A 4 10.61 11.82 7.87
C THR A 4 9.77 13.09 7.90
N VAL A 5 8.55 13.00 8.41
CA VAL A 5 7.67 14.15 8.61
C VAL A 5 7.72 14.53 10.08
N GLU A 6 8.12 15.77 10.36
CA GLU A 6 8.10 16.39 11.68
C GLU A 6 6.92 17.37 11.75
N GLY A 7 6.00 17.13 12.70
CA GLY A 7 4.76 17.87 12.86
C GLY A 7 3.54 17.11 12.31
N ASP A 8 2.36 17.49 12.79
CA ASP A 8 1.08 16.89 12.37
C ASP A 8 0.18 17.99 11.82
N LEU A 9 -0.11 17.96 10.51
CA LEU A 9 -1.02 18.92 9.87
C LEU A 9 -2.49 18.75 10.29
N SER A 10 -2.82 17.74 11.09
CA SER A 10 -4.12 17.63 11.75
C SER A 10 -4.22 18.47 13.03
N GLU A 11 -3.09 18.82 13.65
CA GLU A 11 -3.03 19.58 14.90
C GLU A 11 -2.33 20.95 14.75
N SER A 12 -1.59 21.16 13.67
CA SER A 12 -0.76 22.34 13.39
C SER A 12 -0.96 22.84 11.96
N ASP A 13 -0.94 24.16 11.76
CA ASP A 13 -1.00 24.78 10.42
C ASP A 13 0.32 24.64 9.64
N THR A 14 1.33 23.98 10.21
CA THR A 14 2.67 23.82 9.63
C THR A 14 3.23 22.43 9.91
N ALA A 15 3.78 21.79 8.89
CA ALA A 15 4.55 20.57 9.00
C ALA A 15 5.81 20.63 8.14
N LYS A 16 6.84 19.94 8.60
CA LYS A 16 8.14 19.90 7.95
C LYS A 16 8.40 18.49 7.44
N GLY A 17 8.49 18.33 6.13
CA GLY A 17 8.84 17.07 5.49
C GLY A 17 10.33 17.05 5.13
N THR A 18 11.09 16.12 5.72
CA THR A 18 12.47 15.83 5.33
C THR A 18 12.49 14.62 4.41
N TYR A 19 13.04 14.77 3.22
CA TYR A 19 13.14 13.74 2.21
C TYR A 19 14.62 13.44 1.97
N THR A 20 15.05 12.26 2.40
CA THR A 20 16.41 11.76 2.18
C THR A 20 16.38 10.74 1.05
N ILE A 21 16.99 11.09 -0.08
CA ILE A 21 17.19 10.15 -1.19
C ILE A 21 18.54 9.46 -0.95
N GLU A 22 18.53 8.13 -0.82
CA GLU A 22 19.74 7.34 -0.61
C GLU A 22 20.76 7.62 -1.71
N ASN A 23 22.03 7.80 -1.33
CA ASN A 23 23.18 8.12 -2.19
C ASN A 23 23.20 9.48 -2.89
N PHE A 24 22.20 10.36 -2.69
CA PHE A 24 22.14 11.67 -3.36
C PHE A 24 22.18 12.85 -2.39
N ASP A 25 21.02 13.31 -1.91
CA ASP A 25 20.92 14.54 -1.14
C ASP A 25 19.72 14.49 -0.18
N THR A 26 19.80 15.26 0.91
CA THR A 26 18.68 15.46 1.84
C THR A 26 18.02 16.79 1.54
N ARG A 27 16.77 16.74 1.09
CA ARG A 27 15.96 17.94 0.82
C ARG A 27 14.94 18.12 1.93
N VAL A 28 14.81 19.36 2.40
CA VAL A 28 13.89 19.73 3.49
C VAL A 28 12.85 20.66 2.91
N PHE A 29 11.59 20.22 2.96
CA PHE A 29 10.45 21.02 2.55
C PHE A 29 9.61 21.38 3.76
N THR A 30 9.24 22.65 3.87
CA THR A 30 8.26 23.10 4.87
C THR A 30 6.93 23.32 4.16
N VAL A 31 5.88 22.71 4.67
CA VAL A 31 4.52 22.80 4.14
C VAL A 31 3.67 23.54 5.16
N ASN A 32 3.15 24.69 4.75
CA ASN A 32 2.18 25.43 5.53
C ASN A 32 0.80 25.25 4.91
N ILE A 33 -0.19 25.03 5.76
CA ILE A 33 -1.58 24.93 5.35
C ILE A 33 -2.38 26.09 5.93
N SER A 34 -3.42 26.48 5.22
CA SER A 34 -4.38 27.48 5.67
C SER A 34 -5.75 27.18 5.09
N ASN A 35 -6.80 27.74 5.71
CA ASN A 35 -8.14 27.80 5.14
C ASN A 35 -8.68 26.44 4.66
N ARG A 36 -8.76 25.48 5.59
CA ARG A 36 -9.29 24.13 5.30
C ARG A 36 -10.81 24.19 5.12
N VAL A 37 -11.27 23.94 3.89
CA VAL A 37 -12.69 23.92 3.52
C VAL A 37 -13.03 22.57 2.90
N GLY A 38 -13.64 21.68 3.70
CA GLY A 38 -13.93 20.31 3.30
C GLY A 38 -12.64 19.54 2.98
N ASN A 39 -12.53 19.04 1.75
CA ASN A 39 -11.35 18.32 1.26
C ASN A 39 -10.33 19.24 0.55
N SER A 40 -10.59 20.55 0.48
CA SER A 40 -9.67 21.52 -0.11
C SER A 40 -8.90 22.25 0.98
N VAL A 41 -7.60 22.42 0.79
CA VAL A 41 -6.71 23.13 1.71
C VAL A 41 -5.82 24.08 0.92
N ASP A 42 -5.64 25.31 1.38
CA ASP A 42 -4.66 26.21 0.78
C ASP A 42 -3.28 25.87 1.32
N VAL A 43 -2.30 25.69 0.43
CA VAL A 43 -0.98 25.16 0.76
C VAL A 43 0.13 26.05 0.20
N LYS A 44 1.14 26.27 1.03
CA LYS A 44 2.40 26.91 0.65
C LYS A 44 3.55 25.97 0.93
N ILE A 45 4.37 25.72 -0.08
CA ILE A 45 5.54 24.86 0.03
C ILE A 45 6.80 25.71 -0.05
N PHE A 46 7.68 25.55 0.93
CA PHE A 46 8.97 26.21 1.01
C PHE A 46 10.09 25.19 0.91
N ASP A 47 11.14 25.55 0.16
CA ASP A 47 12.43 24.86 0.15
C ASP A 47 13.48 25.72 0.90
N ARG A 48 14.71 25.23 1.02
CA ARG A 48 15.87 25.95 1.58
C ARG A 48 16.12 27.34 0.95
N PHE A 49 15.61 27.58 -0.26
CA PHE A 49 15.77 28.82 -1.01
C PHE A 49 14.55 29.75 -0.95
N GLY A 50 13.43 29.33 -0.34
CA GLY A 50 12.21 30.13 -0.23
C GLY A 50 10.95 29.44 -0.74
N LEU A 51 9.90 30.22 -1.02
CA LEU A 51 8.60 29.74 -1.51
C LEU A 51 8.74 29.14 -2.92
N ILE A 52 8.36 27.88 -3.08
CA ILE A 52 8.42 27.15 -4.37
C ILE A 52 7.04 26.86 -4.96
N TYR A 53 5.99 26.86 -4.14
CA TYR A 53 4.61 26.65 -4.59
C TYR A 53 3.61 27.33 -3.66
N GLU A 54 2.57 27.92 -4.24
CA GLU A 54 1.42 28.48 -3.53
C GLU A 54 0.15 28.19 -4.35
N GLY A 55 -0.86 27.64 -3.69
CA GLY A 55 -2.11 27.27 -4.33
C GLY A 55 -3.04 26.49 -3.39
N SER A 56 -3.99 25.77 -3.97
CA SER A 56 -4.90 24.90 -3.22
C SER A 56 -4.62 23.43 -3.55
N TYR A 57 -4.75 22.58 -2.55
CA TYR A 57 -4.61 21.14 -2.65
C TYR A 57 -5.96 20.48 -2.39
N ILE A 58 -6.35 19.62 -3.33
CA ILE A 58 -7.39 18.60 -3.18
C ILE A 58 -6.65 17.26 -3.22
N PRO A 59 -7.05 16.20 -2.49
CA PRO A 59 -6.34 14.93 -2.50
C PRO A 59 -5.85 14.51 -3.89
N THR A 60 -4.52 14.35 -4.04
CA THR A 60 -3.82 14.00 -5.30
C THR A 60 -3.68 15.13 -6.35
N ILE A 61 -4.31 16.29 -6.16
CA ILE A 61 -4.37 17.38 -7.15
C ILE A 61 -3.91 18.71 -6.55
N LEU A 62 -3.01 19.39 -7.25
CA LEU A 62 -2.60 20.77 -6.94
C LEU A 62 -3.29 21.74 -7.91
N ILE A 63 -3.71 22.89 -7.40
CA ILE A 63 -4.41 23.94 -8.14
C ILE A 63 -3.68 25.26 -7.89
N ASN A 64 -3.26 25.94 -8.94
CA ASN A 64 -2.63 27.26 -8.82
C ASN A 64 -3.64 28.31 -8.35
N ASN A 65 -3.15 29.45 -7.85
CA ASN A 65 -4.00 30.60 -7.49
C ASN A 65 -4.95 31.08 -8.61
N ASN A 66 -4.63 30.76 -9.87
CA ASN A 66 -5.45 31.07 -11.04
C ASN A 66 -6.62 30.08 -11.26
N GLY A 67 -6.81 29.08 -10.39
CA GLY A 67 -7.84 28.05 -10.50
C GLY A 67 -7.51 26.92 -11.48
N ASN A 68 -6.34 26.95 -12.13
CA ASN A 68 -5.90 25.91 -13.06
C ASN A 68 -5.16 24.78 -12.33
N LEU A 69 -5.30 23.55 -12.83
CA LEU A 69 -4.52 22.40 -12.37
C LEU A 69 -3.02 22.69 -12.51
N TYR A 70 -2.28 22.56 -11.41
CA TYR A 70 -0.83 22.54 -11.43
C TYR A 70 -0.39 21.16 -11.93
N MET A 71 0.00 21.11 -13.19
CA MET A 71 0.65 19.93 -13.77
C MET A 71 2.16 20.12 -13.66
N GLU A 72 2.81 19.26 -12.90
CA GLU A 72 4.25 19.10 -13.00
C GLU A 72 4.56 18.52 -14.38
N GLU A 73 5.61 19.04 -15.04
CA GLU A 73 6.04 18.49 -16.32
C GLU A 73 6.29 16.98 -16.17
N PRO A 74 5.53 16.13 -16.89
CA PRO A 74 5.70 14.69 -16.78
C PRO A 74 7.07 14.33 -17.35
N ARG A 75 8.04 14.01 -16.48
CA ARG A 75 9.26 13.37 -16.93
C ARG A 75 8.97 11.89 -17.14
N ILE A 76 8.84 11.53 -18.41
CA ILE A 76 8.76 10.15 -18.86
C ILE A 76 10.11 9.50 -18.54
N THR A 77 10.19 8.76 -17.43
CA THR A 77 11.40 8.01 -17.08
C THR A 77 11.35 6.66 -17.78
N PHE A 78 12.18 6.48 -18.80
CA PHE A 78 12.44 5.17 -19.40
C PHE A 78 13.29 4.35 -18.42
N THR A 79 12.67 3.50 -17.60
CA THR A 79 13.40 2.53 -16.78
C THR A 79 13.84 1.34 -17.63
N ASN A 80 15.14 1.28 -17.94
CA ASN A 80 15.78 0.04 -18.40
C ASN A 80 16.09 -0.80 -17.16
N SER A 81 15.64 -2.06 -17.15
CA SER A 81 15.70 -2.95 -16.00
C SER A 81 17.16 -3.26 -15.63
N GLY A 82 17.73 -2.59 -14.62
CA GLY A 82 19.01 -3.01 -14.03
C GLY A 82 19.90 -1.93 -13.40
N GLY A 83 19.54 -0.64 -13.44
CA GLY A 83 20.33 0.44 -12.80
C GLY A 83 19.54 1.17 -11.71
N ASP A 84 20.25 1.78 -10.76
CA ASP A 84 19.69 2.61 -9.69
C ASP A 84 18.59 3.53 -10.24
N THR A 85 17.39 3.40 -9.67
CA THR A 85 16.16 4.02 -10.18
C THR A 85 16.06 5.53 -9.89
N PHE A 86 17.09 6.12 -9.30
CA PHE A 86 17.15 7.51 -8.92
C PHE A 86 18.28 8.20 -9.69
N TYR A 87 17.90 9.13 -10.56
CA TYR A 87 18.82 10.03 -11.24
C TYR A 87 19.03 11.29 -10.39
N GLU A 88 20.19 11.96 -10.51
CA GLU A 88 20.53 13.20 -9.77
C GLU A 88 19.49 14.32 -9.95
N ASP A 89 18.70 14.26 -11.02
CA ASP A 89 17.67 15.23 -11.38
C ASP A 89 16.25 14.78 -11.00
N TYR A 90 16.12 13.76 -10.15
CA TYR A 90 14.83 13.33 -9.60
C TYR A 90 14.15 14.48 -8.83
N LYS A 91 12.99 14.90 -9.31
CA LYS A 91 12.14 15.89 -8.64
C LYS A 91 10.99 15.15 -7.96
N ILE A 92 10.87 15.36 -6.65
CA ILE A 92 9.75 14.84 -5.86
C ILE A 92 8.52 15.69 -6.21
N SER A 93 7.40 15.03 -6.50
CA SER A 93 6.16 15.73 -6.79
C SER A 93 5.69 16.51 -5.56
N TYR A 94 5.37 17.78 -5.74
CA TYR A 94 4.77 18.66 -4.75
C TYR A 94 3.46 18.09 -4.23
N SER A 95 2.67 17.44 -5.09
CA SER A 95 1.44 16.75 -4.67
C SER A 95 1.76 15.64 -3.65
N HIS A 96 2.83 14.88 -3.90
CA HIS A 96 3.33 13.86 -2.99
C HIS A 96 3.86 14.46 -1.68
N ILE A 97 4.54 15.62 -1.75
CA ILE A 97 5.04 16.32 -0.56
C ILE A 97 3.88 16.72 0.36
N VAL A 98 2.86 17.35 -0.20
CA VAL A 98 1.68 17.82 0.54
C VAL A 98 0.86 16.66 1.08
N SER A 99 0.60 15.64 0.25
CA SER A 99 -0.14 14.44 0.68
C SER A 99 0.54 13.67 1.82
N THR A 100 1.88 13.65 1.82
CA THR A 100 2.68 12.98 2.85
C THR A 100 2.70 13.81 4.14
N ALA A 101 2.81 15.14 4.03
CA ALA A 101 2.69 16.06 5.16
C ALA A 101 1.29 16.01 5.80
N LEU A 102 0.24 15.86 4.97
CA LEU A 102 -1.15 15.73 5.42
C LEU A 102 -1.47 14.32 5.95
N ARG A 103 -0.56 13.36 5.81
CA ARG A 103 -0.78 11.92 6.06
C ARG A 103 -1.97 11.33 5.29
N ASP A 104 -2.43 12.01 4.24
CA ASP A 104 -3.51 11.55 3.36
C ASP A 104 -3.12 10.26 2.61
N ASN A 105 -1.81 10.06 2.41
CA ASN A 105 -1.25 8.90 1.73
C ASN A 105 -0.82 7.81 2.72
N VAL A 106 -1.78 7.26 3.47
CA VAL A 106 -1.63 5.90 4.00
C VAL A 106 -1.84 4.94 2.83
N TYR A 107 -0.80 4.75 2.02
CA TYR A 107 -0.82 3.69 1.02
C TYR A 107 -1.09 2.37 1.74
N MET A 108 -2.16 1.65 1.35
CA MET A 108 -2.30 0.24 1.70
C MET A 108 -1.12 -0.50 1.09
N ARG A 109 -0.06 -0.67 1.88
CA ARG A 109 1.09 -1.50 1.51
C ARG A 109 0.64 -2.94 1.65
N GLY A 110 0.46 -3.59 0.51
CA GLY A 110 0.07 -4.99 0.45
C GLY A 110 -1.02 -5.27 -0.57
N ASN A 111 -0.94 -6.44 -1.18
CA ASN A 111 -1.91 -6.91 -2.15
C ASN A 111 -3.04 -7.70 -1.45
N TRP A 112 -4.22 -7.07 -1.37
CA TRP A 112 -5.40 -7.62 -0.72
C TRP A 112 -5.91 -8.92 -1.36
N VAL A 113 -5.60 -9.15 -2.64
CA VAL A 113 -5.96 -10.39 -3.35
C VAL A 113 -5.22 -11.59 -2.74
N PHE A 114 -3.93 -11.43 -2.39
CA PHE A 114 -3.19 -12.50 -1.72
C PHE A 114 -3.66 -12.73 -0.29
N LEU A 115 -4.11 -11.69 0.40
CA LEU A 115 -4.73 -11.82 1.72
C LEU A 115 -6.02 -12.65 1.63
N LEU A 116 -6.87 -12.36 0.64
CA LEU A 116 -8.09 -13.13 0.38
C LEU A 116 -7.77 -14.62 0.11
N TYR A 117 -6.77 -14.91 -0.73
CA TYR A 117 -6.34 -16.29 -0.98
C TYR A 117 -5.83 -16.98 0.28
N ALA A 118 -5.01 -16.30 1.10
CA ALA A 118 -4.54 -16.83 2.37
C ALA A 118 -5.72 -17.16 3.31
N THR A 119 -6.68 -16.24 3.44
CA THR A 119 -7.88 -16.44 4.28
C THR A 119 -8.72 -17.63 3.81
N LEU A 120 -8.89 -17.81 2.50
CA LEU A 120 -9.61 -18.97 1.96
C LEU A 120 -8.90 -20.29 2.29
N VAL A 121 -7.58 -20.37 2.10
CA VAL A 121 -6.79 -21.58 2.42
C VAL A 121 -6.87 -21.90 3.91
N ILE A 122 -6.73 -20.89 4.78
CA ILE A 122 -6.84 -21.07 6.23
C ILE A 122 -8.24 -21.53 6.62
N SER A 123 -9.28 -20.96 6.00
CA SER A 123 -10.67 -21.36 6.27
C SER A 123 -10.92 -22.82 5.91
N ILE A 124 -10.44 -23.26 4.74
CA ILE A 124 -10.51 -24.67 4.33
C ILE A 124 -9.78 -25.57 5.34
N LEU A 125 -8.62 -25.15 5.83
CA LEU A 125 -7.85 -25.89 6.81
C LEU A 125 -8.57 -26.01 8.16
N ILE A 126 -9.18 -24.92 8.65
CA ILE A 126 -9.96 -24.92 9.89
C ILE A 126 -11.15 -25.87 9.77
N ILE A 127 -11.84 -25.86 8.63
CA ILE A 127 -12.93 -26.78 8.35
C ILE A 127 -12.41 -28.23 8.33
N ASP A 128 -11.28 -28.48 7.67
CA ASP A 128 -10.68 -29.82 7.59
C ASP A 128 -10.23 -30.36 8.96
N ILE A 129 -9.76 -29.51 9.87
CA ILE A 129 -9.37 -29.91 11.23
C ILE A 129 -10.60 -30.24 12.09
N ASN A 130 -11.60 -29.36 12.10
CA ASN A 130 -12.79 -29.52 12.95
C ASN A 130 -13.76 -30.59 12.41
N TRP A 131 -13.90 -30.68 11.08
CA TRP A 131 -14.77 -31.62 10.40
C TRP A 131 -14.03 -32.34 9.28
N PRO A 132 -13.18 -33.34 9.60
CA PRO A 132 -12.34 -34.02 8.61
C PRO A 132 -13.11 -34.65 7.44
N LEU A 133 -14.35 -35.07 7.67
CA LEU A 133 -15.16 -35.68 6.62
C LEU A 133 -16.00 -34.66 5.85
N PHE A 134 -15.88 -33.36 6.12
CA PHE A 134 -16.72 -32.34 5.49
C PHE A 134 -16.53 -32.30 3.97
N LEU A 135 -15.29 -32.15 3.49
CA LEU A 135 -14.98 -32.11 2.06
C LEU A 135 -15.33 -33.43 1.37
N PHE A 136 -15.10 -34.55 2.07
CA PHE A 136 -15.48 -35.88 1.60
C PHE A 136 -16.99 -36.00 1.42
N ASN A 137 -17.75 -35.60 2.43
CA ASN A 137 -19.21 -35.66 2.43
C ASN A 137 -19.84 -34.72 1.40
N MET A 138 -19.26 -33.53 1.17
CA MET A 138 -19.74 -32.65 0.09
C MET A 138 -19.58 -33.30 -1.28
N ARG A 139 -18.50 -34.04 -1.51
CA ARG A 139 -18.22 -34.67 -2.81
C ARG A 139 -18.98 -35.99 -3.02
N TYR A 140 -19.07 -36.82 -1.99
CA TYR A 140 -19.56 -38.20 -2.11
C TYR A 140 -20.89 -38.45 -1.38
N GLY A 141 -21.32 -37.54 -0.52
CA GLY A 141 -22.52 -37.69 0.31
C GLY A 141 -23.83 -37.72 -0.49
N HIS A 142 -23.85 -37.19 -1.71
CA HIS A 142 -25.02 -37.27 -2.60
C HIS A 142 -25.04 -38.55 -3.45
N ALA A 143 -23.89 -39.19 -3.68
CA ALA A 143 -23.76 -40.30 -4.61
C ALA A 143 -23.98 -41.67 -3.95
N VAL A 144 -23.68 -41.81 -2.65
CA VAL A 144 -23.69 -43.12 -1.97
C VAL A 144 -24.25 -42.98 -0.55
N LYS A 145 -25.19 -43.86 -0.18
CA LYS A 145 -25.74 -43.96 1.17
C LYS A 145 -24.69 -44.60 2.08
N LYS A 146 -24.09 -43.83 3.00
CA LYS A 146 -22.92 -44.18 3.85
C LYS A 146 -21.62 -44.42 3.07
N ALA A 147 -21.10 -43.37 2.45
CA ALA A 147 -19.76 -43.39 1.89
C ALA A 147 -18.70 -43.46 3.02
N GLU A 148 -17.79 -44.44 2.95
CA GLU A 148 -16.63 -44.53 3.84
C GLU A 148 -15.38 -43.99 3.14
N PRO A 149 -14.57 -43.14 3.80
CA PRO A 149 -13.33 -42.63 3.23
C PRO A 149 -12.30 -43.76 3.09
N SER A 150 -11.64 -43.81 1.93
CA SER A 150 -10.53 -44.75 1.72
C SER A 150 -9.28 -44.35 2.51
N ASP A 151 -8.42 -45.31 2.82
CA ASP A 151 -7.11 -45.05 3.47
C ASP A 151 -6.25 -44.06 2.68
N ARG A 152 -6.35 -44.08 1.34
CA ARG A 152 -5.67 -43.12 0.46
C ARG A 152 -6.16 -41.69 0.69
N TYR A 153 -7.45 -41.50 0.91
CA TYR A 153 -8.02 -40.20 1.24
C TYR A 153 -7.51 -39.70 2.59
N LEU A 154 -7.53 -40.56 3.61
CA LEU A 154 -7.05 -40.22 4.95
C LEU A 154 -5.55 -39.88 4.95
N ALA A 155 -4.74 -40.59 4.15
CA ALA A 155 -3.33 -40.27 3.98
C ALA A 155 -3.13 -38.91 3.27
N ALA A 156 -3.87 -38.65 2.19
CA ALA A 156 -3.81 -37.38 1.48
C ALA A 156 -4.25 -36.20 2.37
N GLN A 157 -5.26 -36.41 3.22
CA GLN A 157 -5.75 -35.43 4.17
C GLN A 157 -4.71 -35.06 5.24
N LYS A 158 -3.96 -36.05 5.74
CA LYS A 158 -2.84 -35.79 6.66
C LYS A 158 -1.75 -34.96 6.00
N ILE A 159 -1.42 -35.26 4.74
CA ILE A 159 -0.42 -34.51 3.96
C ILE A 159 -0.92 -33.09 3.68
N SER A 160 -2.19 -32.91 3.31
CA SER A 160 -2.76 -31.59 3.01
C SER A 160 -2.76 -30.67 4.23
N ARG A 161 -2.95 -31.22 5.44
CA ARG A 161 -2.81 -30.46 6.70
C ARG A 161 -1.41 -29.91 6.96
N ILE A 162 -0.38 -30.45 6.31
CA ILE A 162 1.00 -29.94 6.38
C ILE A 162 1.25 -28.95 5.24
N ILE A 163 0.74 -29.22 4.04
CA ILE A 163 0.98 -28.39 2.85
C ILE A 163 0.18 -27.06 2.92
N TYR A 164 -1.10 -27.10 3.30
CA TYR A 164 -1.95 -25.91 3.31
C TYR A 164 -1.46 -24.78 4.24
N PRO A 165 -0.94 -25.03 5.46
CA PRO A 165 -0.29 -23.99 6.25
C PRO A 165 0.88 -23.32 5.54
N ILE A 166 1.74 -24.11 4.88
CA ILE A 166 2.91 -23.59 4.17
C ILE A 166 2.47 -22.67 3.03
N VAL A 167 1.47 -23.11 2.25
CA VAL A 167 0.90 -22.30 1.17
C VAL A 167 0.23 -21.03 1.70
N ALA A 168 -0.51 -21.12 2.81
CA ALA A 168 -1.12 -19.95 3.44
C ALA A 168 -0.07 -18.93 3.92
N ILE A 169 1.03 -19.40 4.52
CA ILE A 169 2.14 -18.53 4.94
C ILE A 169 2.77 -17.83 3.73
N ILE A 170 3.00 -18.55 2.62
CA ILE A 170 3.54 -17.94 1.39
C ILE A 170 2.60 -16.84 0.89
N PHE A 171 1.29 -17.06 0.87
CA PHE A 171 0.34 -16.01 0.48
C PHE A 171 0.29 -14.85 1.46
N LEU A 172 0.43 -15.09 2.77
CA LEU A 172 0.51 -14.01 3.75
C LEU A 172 1.76 -13.15 3.54
N ILE A 173 2.90 -13.77 3.26
CA ILE A 173 4.14 -13.05 2.93
C ILE A 173 3.97 -12.24 1.64
N ALA A 174 3.38 -12.85 0.60
CA ALA A 174 3.09 -12.16 -0.66
C ALA A 174 2.01 -11.06 -0.51
N SER A 175 1.17 -11.13 0.53
CA SER A 175 0.20 -10.06 0.80
C SER A 175 0.84 -8.80 1.37
N LEU A 176 2.05 -8.90 1.91
CA LEU A 176 2.80 -7.77 2.48
C LEU A 176 3.67 -7.06 1.43
N SER A 177 3.87 -7.66 0.25
CA SER A 177 4.60 -7.05 -0.87
C SER A 177 3.75 -6.07 -1.67
#